data_AF-A0AA89CAY6-F1
#
_entry.id   AF-A0AA89CAY6-F1
#
_cell.length_a   1.000
_cell.length_b   1.000
_cell.length_c   1.000
_cell.angle_alpha   90.00
_cell.angle_beta   90.00
_cell.angle_gamma   90.00
#
_symmetry.space_group_name_H-M   'P 1'
#
loop_
_entity.id
_entity.type
_entity.pdbx_description
1 polymer ?
#
loop_
_entity_poly.entity_id
_entity_poly.type
_entity_poly.pdbx_seq_one_letter_code
_entity_poly.pdbx_strand_id
1 'polypeptide(L)'
;MENPEMASESSESMENNSQPFYEEIEVKMINKRELGRLQLKFVGNEGVDTDGTKAMRRKLIQTCIDFLKEKAESVWKNAEMSIYDSEFNAIVLRSGTARYSFVCYADEFGEPKITDVSQRRCEIL
;
A
#
# COMPACT_ATOMS: atom_id res chain seq x y z
N MET A 1 63.21 7.84 -3.32
CA MET A 1 62.43 6.92 -4.18
C MET A 1 61.16 6.61 -3.42
N GLU A 2 60.11 7.32 -3.80
CA GLU A 2 58.79 7.23 -3.19
C GLU A 2 58.12 5.92 -3.59
N ASN A 3 57.47 5.30 -2.62
CA ASN A 3 56.74 4.05 -2.76
C ASN A 3 55.26 4.43 -2.92
N PRO A 4 54.59 4.20 -4.06
CA PRO A 4 53.16 4.46 -4.15
C PRO A 4 52.38 3.25 -3.62
N GLU A 5 51.68 3.49 -2.50
CA GLU A 5 50.63 2.62 -1.97
C GLU A 5 49.54 2.42 -3.03
N MET A 6 49.42 1.20 -3.54
CA MET A 6 48.31 0.79 -4.40
C MET A 6 47.20 0.25 -3.51
N ALA A 7 46.39 1.16 -2.95
CA ALA A 7 45.13 0.79 -2.31
C ALA A 7 44.19 0.25 -3.39
N SER A 8 43.95 -1.06 -3.36
CA SER A 8 42.90 -1.69 -4.15
C SER A 8 41.56 -1.24 -3.61
N GLU A 9 40.87 -0.36 -4.33
CA GLU A 9 39.47 -0.03 -4.10
C GLU A 9 38.63 -1.29 -4.32
N SER A 10 38.25 -1.93 -3.22
CA SER A 10 37.15 -2.89 -3.19
C SER A 10 35.88 -2.14 -3.57
N SER A 11 35.37 -2.41 -4.76
CA SER A 11 34.06 -1.96 -5.21
C SER A 11 32.98 -2.68 -4.39
N GLU A 12 32.61 -2.09 -3.26
CA GLU A 12 31.38 -2.44 -2.56
C GLU A 12 30.21 -2.07 -3.47
N SER A 13 29.65 -3.07 -4.15
CA SER A 13 28.37 -2.94 -4.82
C SER A 13 27.31 -2.56 -3.79
N MET A 14 26.76 -1.36 -3.90
CA MET A 14 25.59 -0.93 -3.15
C MET A 14 24.39 -1.80 -3.56
N GLU A 15 24.19 -2.91 -2.86
CA GLU A 15 22.91 -3.60 -2.84
C GLU A 15 21.89 -2.64 -2.20
N ASN A 16 21.04 -2.03 -3.02
CA ASN A 16 19.86 -1.31 -2.56
C ASN A 16 18.92 -2.33 -1.89
N ASN A 17 19.14 -2.55 -0.60
CA ASN A 17 18.33 -3.40 0.25
C ASN A 17 17.06 -2.64 0.65
N SER A 18 16.22 -2.30 -0.33
CA SER A 18 14.96 -1.60 -0.09
C SER A 18 13.95 -2.61 0.46
N GLN A 19 13.95 -2.77 1.78
CA GLN A 19 12.96 -3.58 2.48
C GLN A 19 11.54 -3.05 2.20
N PRO A 20 10.53 -3.93 2.05
CA PRO A 20 9.15 -3.52 1.91
C PRO A 20 8.71 -2.71 3.14
N PHE A 21 8.00 -1.60 2.91
CA PHE A 21 7.50 -0.76 4.01
C PHE A 21 6.08 -1.14 4.42
N TYR A 22 5.76 -0.86 5.68
CA TYR A 22 4.41 -0.96 6.24
C TYR A 22 4.02 0.40 6.81
N GLU A 23 2.89 0.95 6.39
CA GLU A 23 2.35 2.18 6.96
C GLU A 23 0.88 2.01 7.34
N GLU A 24 0.57 2.26 8.63
CA GLU A 24 -0.79 2.24 9.16
C GLU A 24 -1.31 3.65 9.41
N ILE A 25 -2.51 3.94 8.93
CA ILE A 25 -3.16 5.24 9.01
C ILE A 25 -4.53 5.06 9.63
N GLU A 26 -4.72 5.65 10.81
CA GLU A 26 -6.01 5.65 11.50
C GLU A 26 -6.90 6.81 11.02
N VAL A 27 -8.15 6.51 10.68
CA VAL A 27 -9.15 7.48 10.21
C VAL A 27 -10.49 7.28 10.90
N LYS A 28 -11.25 8.37 11.06
CA LYS A 28 -12.61 8.32 11.62
C LYS A 28 -13.59 7.48 10.79
N MET A 29 -13.36 7.43 9.48
CA MET A 29 -14.13 6.65 8.52
C MET A 29 -13.32 6.53 7.24
N ILE A 30 -13.22 5.33 6.69
CA ILE A 30 -12.60 5.14 5.37
C ILE A 30 -13.55 5.73 4.32
N ASN A 31 -13.09 6.70 3.54
CA ASN A 31 -13.92 7.35 2.54
C ASN A 31 -13.05 7.87 1.38
N LYS A 32 -13.70 8.35 0.30
CA LYS A 32 -13.02 8.82 -0.91
C LYS A 32 -11.98 9.91 -0.63
N ARG A 33 -12.23 10.80 0.34
CA ARG A 33 -11.29 11.86 0.71
C ARG A 33 -10.02 11.30 1.34
N GLU A 34 -10.17 10.33 2.25
CA GLU A 34 -9.00 9.70 2.89
C GLU A 34 -8.17 8.90 1.87
N LEU A 35 -8.81 8.12 0.99
CA LEU A 35 -8.12 7.42 -0.09
C LEU A 35 -7.43 8.38 -1.08
N GLY A 36 -8.07 9.51 -1.40
CA GLY A 36 -7.45 10.55 -2.23
C GLY A 36 -6.20 11.16 -1.59
N ARG A 37 -6.17 11.31 -0.26
CA ARG A 37 -4.95 11.72 0.46
C ARG A 37 -3.84 10.68 0.37
N LEU A 38 -4.16 9.39 0.39
CA LEU A 38 -3.17 8.34 0.16
C LEU A 38 -2.57 8.43 -1.23
N GLN A 39 -3.40 8.64 -2.25
CA GLN A 39 -2.91 8.78 -3.62
C GLN A 39 -1.92 9.92 -3.72
N LEU A 40 -2.23 11.08 -3.14
CA LEU A 40 -1.31 12.21 -3.11
C LEU A 40 -0.02 11.88 -2.35
N LYS A 41 -0.12 11.18 -1.21
CA LYS A 41 1.04 10.83 -0.37
C LYS A 41 1.98 9.82 -1.01
N PHE A 42 1.44 8.73 -1.57
CA PHE A 42 2.23 7.57 -2.00
C PHE A 42 2.47 7.50 -3.52
N VAL A 43 1.73 8.27 -4.30
CA VAL A 43 1.85 8.31 -5.77
C VAL A 43 2.27 9.69 -6.23
N GLY A 44 1.73 10.75 -5.62
CA GLY A 44 1.95 12.13 -6.03
C GLY A 44 0.88 12.68 -6.99
N ASN A 45 1.13 13.88 -7.52
CA ASN A 45 0.21 14.58 -8.41
C ASN A 45 0.13 13.94 -9.82
N GLU A 46 -0.91 14.28 -10.56
CA GLU A 46 -0.99 13.98 -12.00
C GLU A 46 0.16 14.67 -12.75
N GLY A 47 0.81 13.94 -13.68
CA GLY A 47 1.93 14.46 -14.48
C GLY A 47 3.33 14.24 -13.89
N VAL A 48 3.45 13.61 -12.71
CA VAL A 48 4.75 13.13 -12.21
C VAL A 48 5.15 11.87 -12.99
N ASP A 49 6.42 11.77 -13.40
CA ASP A 49 6.98 10.54 -13.95
C ASP A 49 6.77 9.40 -12.94
N THR A 50 5.84 8.51 -13.27
CA THR A 50 5.54 7.35 -12.44
C THR A 50 6.37 6.18 -12.91
N ASP A 51 7.24 5.68 -12.02
CA ASP A 51 7.73 4.31 -12.10
C ASP A 51 6.55 3.30 -12.05
N GLY A 52 6.83 2.04 -12.43
CA GLY A 52 5.82 0.99 -12.50
C GLY A 52 5.08 0.79 -11.17
N THR A 53 5.79 0.94 -10.05
CA THR A 53 5.26 0.76 -8.69
C THR A 53 4.26 1.86 -8.33
N LYS A 54 4.58 3.13 -8.60
CA LYS A 54 3.63 4.25 -8.40
C LYS A 54 2.42 4.15 -9.31
N ALA A 55 2.61 3.76 -10.58
CA ALA A 55 1.50 3.55 -11.50
C ALA A 55 0.57 2.43 -10.99
N MET A 56 1.13 1.35 -10.45
CA MET A 56 0.37 0.27 -9.84
C MET A 56 -0.38 0.73 -8.59
N ARG A 57 0.29 1.43 -7.66
CA ARG A 57 -0.37 2.00 -6.46
C ARG A 57 -1.54 2.92 -6.83
N ARG A 58 -1.40 3.72 -7.88
CA ARG A 58 -2.50 4.56 -8.39
C ARG A 58 -3.71 3.72 -8.76
N LYS A 59 -3.50 2.63 -9.52
CA LYS A 59 -4.58 1.70 -9.90
C LYS A 59 -5.23 1.09 -8.67
N LEU A 60 -4.43 0.57 -7.72
CA LEU A 60 -4.93 -0.06 -6.49
C LEU A 60 -5.79 0.91 -5.65
N ILE A 61 -5.31 2.13 -5.42
CA ILE A 61 -6.06 3.13 -4.65
C ILE A 61 -7.35 3.54 -5.38
N GLN A 62 -7.30 3.68 -6.71
CA GLN A 62 -8.50 3.98 -7.50
C GLN A 62 -9.52 2.84 -7.41
N THR A 63 -9.09 1.59 -7.48
CA THR A 63 -9.97 0.42 -7.27
C THR A 63 -10.59 0.44 -5.88
N CYS A 64 -9.84 0.80 -4.84
CA CYS A 64 -10.41 0.99 -3.49
C CYS A 64 -11.48 2.09 -3.47
N ILE A 65 -11.24 3.23 -4.14
CA ILE A 65 -12.21 4.33 -4.23
C ILE A 65 -13.51 3.88 -4.88
N ASP A 66 -13.43 3.06 -5.94
CA ASP A 66 -14.62 2.55 -6.61
C ASP A 66 -15.36 1.52 -5.76
N PHE A 67 -14.61 0.64 -5.08
CA PHE A 67 -15.18 -0.34 -4.16
C PHE A 67 -15.91 0.27 -2.95
N LEU A 68 -15.55 1.49 -2.51
CA LEU A 68 -16.29 2.20 -1.46
C LEU A 68 -17.79 2.31 -1.77
N LYS A 69 -18.15 2.41 -3.05
CA LYS A 69 -19.53 2.57 -3.52
C LYS A 69 -20.36 1.29 -3.39
N GLU A 70 -19.72 0.13 -3.25
CA GLU A 70 -20.38 -1.18 -3.20
C GLU A 70 -20.90 -1.53 -1.80
N LYS A 71 -20.44 -0.83 -0.76
CA LYS A 71 -20.79 -1.09 0.64
C LYS A 71 -21.42 0.14 1.29
N ALA A 72 -22.25 -0.09 2.30
CA ALA A 72 -22.86 0.99 3.07
C ALA A 72 -21.82 1.77 3.89
N GLU A 73 -22.07 3.07 4.11
CA GLU A 73 -21.19 3.94 4.90
C GLU A 73 -20.91 3.41 6.31
N SER A 74 -21.87 2.72 6.92
CA SER A 74 -21.74 2.11 8.25
C SER A 74 -20.63 1.05 8.32
N VAL A 75 -20.34 0.36 7.21
CA VAL A 75 -19.21 -0.59 7.11
C VAL A 75 -17.90 0.17 7.32
N TRP A 76 -17.74 1.27 6.61
CA TRP A 76 -16.48 2.03 6.55
C TRP A 76 -16.11 2.81 7.82
N LYS A 77 -17.05 2.95 8.75
CA LYS A 77 -16.82 3.50 10.11
C LYS A 77 -16.18 2.48 11.07
N ASN A 78 -16.15 1.20 10.67
CA ASN A 78 -15.62 0.12 11.48
C ASN A 78 -14.92 -0.92 10.59
N ALA A 79 -14.01 -0.44 9.74
CA ALA A 79 -13.34 -1.25 8.73
C ALA A 79 -11.82 -1.05 8.74
N GLU A 80 -11.13 -2.03 8.18
CA GLU A 80 -9.74 -1.97 7.77
C GLU A 80 -9.64 -2.22 6.26
N MET A 81 -8.79 -1.45 5.58
CA MET A 81 -8.45 -1.62 4.17
C MET A 81 -6.92 -1.70 4.04
N SER A 82 -6.40 -2.87 3.72
CA SER A 82 -4.98 -3.10 3.46
C SER A 82 -4.72 -3.08 1.97
N ILE A 83 -3.78 -2.25 1.52
CA ILE A 83 -3.40 -2.11 0.11
C ILE A 83 -1.96 -2.59 -0.06
N TYR A 84 -1.77 -3.63 -0.87
CA TYR A 84 -0.47 -4.23 -1.15
C TYR A 84 -0.05 -3.95 -2.60
N ASP A 85 1.12 -3.37 -2.80
CA ASP A 85 1.71 -3.23 -4.14
C ASP A 85 2.56 -4.44 -4.53
N SER A 86 3.12 -4.40 -5.75
CA SER A 86 3.94 -5.49 -6.32
C SER A 86 5.28 -5.69 -5.60
N GLU A 87 5.72 -4.75 -4.77
CA GLU A 87 6.94 -4.83 -3.97
C GLU A 87 6.66 -5.29 -2.54
N PHE A 88 5.44 -5.76 -2.25
CA PHE A 88 4.96 -6.12 -0.92
C PHE A 88 4.95 -4.95 0.07
N ASN A 89 4.96 -3.70 -0.41
CA ASN A 89 4.68 -2.56 0.45
C ASN A 89 3.21 -2.57 0.86
N ALA A 90 2.94 -2.26 2.12
CA ALA A 90 1.61 -2.30 2.70
C ALA A 90 1.18 -0.92 3.21
N ILE A 91 0.03 -0.45 2.76
CA ILE A 91 -0.66 0.73 3.30
C ILE A 91 -1.96 0.25 3.93
N VAL A 92 -2.10 0.40 5.24
CA VAL A 92 -3.26 -0.07 6.01
C VAL A 92 -4.05 1.11 6.52
N LEU A 93 -5.31 1.22 6.11
CA LEU A 93 -6.24 2.22 6.65
C LEU A 93 -7.15 1.55 7.65
N ARG A 94 -7.18 2.07 8.87
CA ARG A 94 -7.98 1.51 9.96
C ARG A 94 -8.99 2.53 10.47
N SER A 95 -10.21 2.05 10.74
CA SER A 95 -11.28 2.83 11.32
C SER A 95 -12.06 2.03 12.37
N GLY A 96 -12.34 2.66 13.51
CA GLY A 96 -13.10 2.05 14.60
C GLY A 96 -12.42 0.77 15.10
N THR A 97 -13.19 -0.30 15.32
CA THR A 97 -12.68 -1.58 15.82
C THR A 97 -12.20 -2.52 14.70
N ALA A 98 -12.15 -2.06 13.44
CA ALA A 98 -11.83 -2.88 12.27
C ALA A 98 -12.63 -4.20 12.20
N ARG A 99 -13.95 -4.13 12.43
CA ARG A 99 -14.84 -5.30 12.36
C ARG A 99 -14.87 -5.89 10.94
N TYR A 100 -14.87 -5.02 9.94
CA TYR A 100 -14.78 -5.43 8.53
C TYR A 100 -13.33 -5.30 8.07
N SER A 101 -12.83 -6.23 7.28
CA SER A 101 -11.46 -6.18 6.77
C SER A 101 -11.44 -6.51 5.29
N PHE A 102 -10.77 -5.65 4.53
CA PHE A 102 -10.67 -5.72 3.09
C PHE A 102 -9.20 -5.67 2.69
N VAL A 103 -8.82 -6.48 1.70
CA VAL A 103 -7.46 -6.54 1.17
C VAL A 103 -7.49 -6.22 -0.32
N CYS A 104 -6.80 -5.15 -0.72
CA CYS A 104 -6.57 -4.75 -2.10
C CYS A 104 -5.14 -5.13 -2.50
N TYR A 105 -4.98 -5.85 -3.61
CA TYR A 105 -3.70 -6.30 -4.13
C TYR A 105 -3.74 -6.41 -5.66
N ALA A 106 -2.58 -6.43 -6.31
CA ALA A 106 -2.49 -6.75 -7.74
C ALA A 106 -2.36 -8.27 -7.92
N ASP A 107 -3.13 -8.85 -8.83
CA ASP A 107 -2.98 -10.28 -9.19
C ASP A 107 -1.74 -10.54 -10.07
N GLU A 108 -1.56 -11.79 -10.49
CA GLU A 108 -0.43 -12.21 -11.33
C GLU A 108 -0.34 -11.50 -12.69
N PHE A 109 -1.44 -10.87 -13.15
CA PHE A 109 -1.51 -10.09 -14.38
C PHE A 109 -1.37 -8.59 -14.13
N GLY A 110 -1.16 -8.17 -12.88
CA GLY A 110 -1.10 -6.77 -12.49
C GLY A 110 -2.47 -6.10 -12.42
N GLU A 111 -3.56 -6.87 -12.35
CA GLU A 111 -4.91 -6.33 -12.23
C GLU A 111 -5.32 -6.23 -10.74
N PRO A 112 -5.80 -5.06 -10.28
CA PRO A 112 -6.28 -4.89 -8.92
C PRO A 112 -7.44 -5.83 -8.56
N LYS A 113 -7.34 -6.47 -7.40
CA LYS A 113 -8.38 -7.28 -6.78
C LYS A 113 -8.63 -6.81 -5.35
N ILE A 114 -9.89 -6.84 -4.93
CA ILE A 114 -10.27 -6.61 -3.54
C ILE A 114 -10.96 -7.86 -2.99
N THR A 115 -10.54 -8.31 -1.81
CA THR A 115 -11.13 -9.44 -1.10
C THR A 115 -11.68 -8.99 0.25
N ASP A 116 -12.92 -9.38 0.55
CA ASP A 116 -13.51 -9.25 1.89
C ASP A 116 -13.06 -10.42 2.75
N VAL A 117 -12.27 -10.15 3.78
CA VAL A 117 -11.71 -11.16 4.70
C VAL A 117 -12.33 -11.06 6.10
N SER A 118 -13.43 -10.30 6.24
CA SER A 118 -14.14 -10.08 7.50
C SER A 118 -14.60 -11.38 8.18
N GLN A 119 -14.64 -12.50 7.45
CA GLN A 119 -15.07 -13.81 7.95
C GLN A 119 -13.97 -14.65 8.63
N ARG A 120 -12.73 -14.17 8.77
CA ARG A 120 -11.67 -14.94 9.47
C ARG A 120 -11.62 -14.72 10.98
N ARG A 121 -12.53 -13.93 11.55
CA ARG A 121 -12.75 -13.82 13.01
C ARG A 121 -14.12 -14.40 13.38
N CYS A 122 -14.30 -15.70 13.17
CA CYS A 122 -15.37 -16.46 13.83
C CYS A 122 -14.79 -17.26 15.00
N GLU A 123 -15.22 -16.86 16.19
CA GLU A 123 -15.54 -17.68 17.37
C GLU A 123 -14.44 -18.57 17.99
N ILE A 124 -13.85 -18.07 19.09
CA ILE A 124 -13.67 -18.89 20.28
C ILE A 124 -14.60 -18.30 21.34
N LEU A 125 -15.78 -18.90 21.49
CA LEU A 125 -16.61 -18.81 22.69
C LEU A 125 -16.20 -19.92 23.65
#